data_AF-A0A0C2BM12-F1
#
_entry.id   AF-A0A0C2BM12-F1
#
_cell.length_a   1.000
_cell.length_b   1.000
_cell.length_c   1.000
_cell.angle_alpha   90.00
_cell.angle_beta   90.00
_cell.angle_gamma   90.00
#
_symmetry.space_group_name_H-M   'P 1'
#
loop_
_entity.id
_entity.type
_entity.pdbx_description
1 polymer ?
#
loop_
_entity_poly.entity_id
_entity_poly.type
_entity_poly.pdbx_seq_one_letter_code
_entity_poly.pdbx_strand_id
1 'polypeptide(L)'
;AIEEWANEAANKGVGKDNIYHPDKGIDNYAHMMHDTASEVTCAVKICQDTGKSAAVCQYNGFGPDEDEAIYVVGKRPCSPCANGKSCMGYERLQVKLSK
;
A
#
# COMPACT_ATOMS: atom_id res chain seq x y z
N ALA A 1 -5.89 11.14 6.50
CA ALA A 1 -6.05 9.68 6.31
C ALA A 1 -5.43 9.24 4.98
N ILE A 2 -6.16 8.79 3.95
CA ILE A 2 -5.53 8.12 2.78
C ILE A 2 -4.44 8.95 2.10
N GLU A 3 -4.72 10.21 1.76
CA GLU A 3 -3.72 11.10 1.13
C GLU A 3 -2.51 11.36 2.04
N GLU A 4 -2.76 11.55 3.33
CA GLU A 4 -1.72 11.76 4.33
C GLU A 4 -0.81 10.53 4.46
N TRP A 5 -1.39 9.33 4.52
CA TRP A 5 -0.67 8.06 4.54
C TRP A 5 0.14 7.87 3.25
N ALA A 6 -0.43 8.17 2.07
CA ALA A 6 0.28 8.08 0.79
C ALA A 6 1.50 9.01 0.75
N ASN A 7 1.38 10.19 1.35
CA ASN A 7 2.41 11.22 1.33
C ASN A 7 3.55 10.99 2.34
N GLU A 8 3.47 9.98 3.22
CA GLU A 8 4.56 9.64 4.13
C GLU A 8 5.87 9.37 3.38
N ALA A 9 5.82 8.61 2.29
CA ALA A 9 6.99 8.33 1.46
C ALA A 9 7.61 9.58 0.83
N ALA A 10 6.78 10.54 0.41
CA ALA A 10 7.27 11.80 -0.15
C ALA A 10 7.94 12.68 0.93
N ASN A 11 7.41 12.64 2.17
CA ASN A 11 7.87 13.48 3.27
C ASN A 11 9.09 12.90 4.01
N LYS A 12 9.15 11.58 4.17
CA LYS A 12 10.18 10.89 4.96
C LYS A 12 11.22 10.18 4.11
N GLY A 13 10.85 9.79 2.89
CA GLY A 13 11.65 8.93 2.03
C GLY A 13 11.60 7.46 2.46
N VAL A 14 11.64 6.56 1.48
CA VAL A 14 11.74 5.11 1.70
C VAL A 14 13.17 4.61 1.42
N GLY A 15 13.94 5.34 0.61
CA GLY A 15 15.23 4.89 0.09
C GLY A 15 15.10 4.23 -1.29
N LYS A 16 16.25 3.97 -1.94
CA LYS A 16 16.27 3.42 -3.31
C LYS A 16 15.92 1.93 -3.39
N ASP A 17 16.18 1.22 -2.30
CA ASP A 17 16.03 -0.23 -2.24
C ASP A 17 14.62 -0.65 -1.82
N ASN A 18 13.76 0.32 -1.49
CA ASN A 18 12.35 0.11 -1.12
C ASN A 18 12.16 -0.85 0.08
N ILE A 19 13.11 -0.85 1.01
CA ILE A 19 13.10 -1.70 2.19
C ILE A 19 12.31 -1.03 3.32
N TYR A 20 11.44 -1.80 3.95
CA TYR A 20 10.66 -1.39 5.10
C TYR A 20 11.50 -1.47 6.37
N HIS A 21 11.51 -0.36 7.11
CA HIS A 21 12.01 -0.32 8.48
C HIS A 21 10.92 0.30 9.36
N PRO A 22 10.47 -0.38 10.42
CA PRO A 22 9.39 0.11 11.27
C PRO A 22 9.78 1.41 11.98
N ASP A 23 8.78 2.18 12.41
CA ASP A 23 8.92 3.40 13.20
C ASP A 23 9.70 4.53 12.50
N LYS A 24 9.83 4.47 11.17
CA LYS A 24 10.40 5.56 10.35
C LYS A 24 9.35 6.59 9.90
N GLY A 25 8.09 6.39 10.30
CA GLY A 25 6.97 7.28 9.94
C GLY A 25 6.51 7.09 8.50
N ILE A 26 6.70 5.88 7.96
CA ILE A 26 6.24 5.43 6.63
C ILE A 26 5.37 4.19 6.72
N ASP A 27 4.92 3.81 7.92
CA ASP A 27 4.28 2.53 8.16
C ASP A 27 2.92 2.47 7.44
N ASN A 28 2.15 3.57 7.43
CA ASN A 28 0.88 3.58 6.71
C ASN A 28 1.10 3.49 5.20
N TYR A 29 2.12 4.18 4.67
CA TYR A 29 2.53 4.02 3.27
C TYR A 29 2.92 2.56 2.96
N ALA A 30 3.75 1.95 3.82
CA ALA A 30 4.27 0.60 3.63
C ALA A 30 3.14 -0.43 3.60
N HIS A 31 2.20 -0.36 4.54
CA HIS A 31 1.03 -1.23 4.56
C HIS A 31 0.11 -1.01 3.34
N MET A 32 -0.08 0.25 2.92
CA MET A 32 -0.95 0.57 1.78
C MET A 32 -0.36 0.14 0.44
N MET A 33 0.95 0.20 0.29
CA MET A 33 1.66 -0.12 -0.96
C MET A 33 2.21 -1.54 -1.00
N HIS A 34 1.94 -2.36 0.03
CA HIS A 34 2.43 -3.73 0.09
C HIS A 34 1.89 -4.57 -1.06
N ASP A 35 2.76 -5.13 -1.90
CA ASP A 35 2.35 -5.75 -3.17
C ASP A 35 1.61 -7.09 -3.04
N THR A 36 1.61 -7.68 -1.84
CA THR A 36 0.83 -8.87 -1.52
C THR A 36 -0.62 -8.55 -1.10
N ALA A 37 -0.91 -7.30 -0.74
CA ALA A 37 -2.27 -6.86 -0.44
C ALA A 37 -3.09 -6.75 -1.74
N SER A 38 -4.24 -7.42 -1.79
CA SER A 38 -5.12 -7.43 -2.97
C SER A 38 -6.55 -6.97 -2.68
N GLU A 39 -6.90 -6.80 -1.41
CA GLU A 39 -8.20 -6.33 -0.97
C GLU A 39 -8.00 -5.32 0.15
N VAL A 40 -8.86 -4.29 0.16
CA VAL A 40 -8.87 -3.24 1.17
C VAL A 40 -10.31 -3.01 1.61
N THR A 41 -10.51 -2.84 2.91
CA THR A 41 -11.78 -2.41 3.49
C THR A 41 -11.53 -1.24 4.42
N CYS A 42 -12.30 -0.17 4.27
CA CYS A 42 -12.19 1.00 5.13
C CYS A 42 -13.48 1.27 5.87
N ALA A 43 -13.37 1.78 7.10
CA ALA A 43 -14.48 2.24 7.92
C ALA A 43 -14.16 3.62 8.50
N VAL A 44 -15.17 4.47 8.59
CA VAL A 44 -15.05 5.82 9.16
C VAL A 44 -16.06 5.98 10.27
N LYS A 45 -15.60 6.42 11.44
CA LYS A 45 -16.43 6.80 12.57
C LYS A 45 -16.29 8.28 12.85
N ILE A 46 -17.41 8.99 12.90
CA ILE A 46 -17.49 10.37 13.36
C ILE A 46 -17.83 10.35 14.85
N CYS A 47 -16.98 10.96 15.67
CA CYS A 47 -17.12 11.08 17.12
C CYS A 47 -17.76 12.43 17.46
N GLN A 48 -19.09 12.48 17.43
CA GLN A 48 -19.88 13.71 17.56
C GLN A 48 -19.47 14.58 18.76
N ASP A 49 -19.25 13.97 19.92
CA ASP A 49 -18.90 14.66 21.17
C ASP A 49 -17.60 15.46 21.11
N THR A 50 -16.69 15.11 20.19
CA THR A 50 -15.38 15.77 20.04
C THR A 50 -15.22 16.48 18.70
N GLY A 51 -16.17 16.31 17.78
CA GLY A 51 -16.03 16.73 16.38
C GLY A 51 -14.94 16.02 15.59
N LYS A 52 -14.25 15.02 16.17
CA LYS A 52 -13.19 14.25 15.49
C LYS A 52 -13.77 13.12 14.65
N SER A 53 -12.97 12.64 13.71
CA SER A 53 -13.23 11.41 12.97
C SER A 53 -12.07 10.44 13.09
N ALA A 54 -12.37 9.15 13.05
CA ALA A 54 -11.40 8.07 12.92
C ALA A 54 -11.66 7.33 11.61
N ALA A 55 -10.63 7.18 10.80
CA ALA A 55 -10.65 6.36 9.60
C ALA A 55 -9.70 5.17 9.79
N VAL A 56 -10.18 3.97 9.54
CA VAL A 56 -9.40 2.73 9.62
C VAL A 56 -9.53 2.02 8.28
N CYS A 57 -8.41 1.66 7.66
CA CYS A 57 -8.37 0.76 6.53
C CYS A 57 -7.64 -0.52 6.92
N GLN A 58 -8.18 -1.66 6.51
CA GLN A 58 -7.61 -2.97 6.70
C GLN A 58 -7.35 -3.62 5.35
N TYR A 59 -6.27 -4.39 5.27
CA TYR A 59 -5.81 -5.07 4.07
C TYR A 59 -5.85 -6.58 4.32
N ASN A 60 -6.12 -7.39 3.29
CA ASN A 60 -6.28 -8.84 3.41
C ASN A 60 -4.97 -9.63 3.62
N GLY A 61 -3.83 -8.95 3.67
CA GLY A 61 -2.51 -9.54 3.96
C GLY A 61 -1.89 -8.95 5.21
N PHE A 62 -0.75 -9.53 5.61
CA PHE A 62 0.14 -8.87 6.56
C PHE A 62 0.84 -7.69 5.87
N GLY A 63 1.25 -6.69 6.65
CA GLY A 63 2.16 -5.66 6.15
C GLY A 63 3.53 -6.25 5.84
N PRO A 64 4.44 -5.45 5.28
CA PRO A 64 5.82 -5.88 5.12
C PRO A 64 6.46 -6.17 6.48
N ASP A 65 7.26 -7.24 6.58
CA ASP A 65 8.11 -7.49 7.74
C ASP A 65 9.32 -6.54 7.72
N GLU A 66 9.94 -6.34 8.89
CA GLU A 66 11.18 -5.55 8.98
C GLU A 66 12.25 -6.11 8.03
N ASP A 67 12.94 -5.19 7.34
CA ASP A 67 13.96 -5.48 6.33
C ASP A 67 13.44 -6.17 5.04
N GLU A 68 12.13 -6.28 4.86
CA GLU A 68 11.53 -6.71 3.59
C GLU A 68 11.21 -5.54 2.65
N ALA A 69 11.16 -5.81 1.34
CA ALA A 69 10.76 -4.82 0.37
C ALA A 69 9.25 -4.56 0.45
N ILE A 70 8.82 -3.29 0.46
CA ILE A 70 7.39 -2.93 0.44
C ILE A 70 6.71 -3.48 -0.82
N TYR A 71 7.41 -3.42 -1.95
CA TYR A 71 6.97 -4.04 -3.20
C TYR A 71 8.18 -4.43 -4.03
N VAL A 72 8.02 -5.43 -4.89
CA VAL A 72 9.07 -5.87 -5.80
C VAL A 72 9.40 -4.75 -6.80
N VAL A 73 10.64 -4.26 -6.72
CA VAL A 73 11.18 -3.29 -7.68
C VAL A 73 11.52 -4.00 -8.99
N GLY A 74 10.78 -3.70 -10.04
CA GLY A 74 10.97 -4.25 -11.38
C GLY A 74 11.57 -3.25 -12.37
N LYS A 75 12.15 -3.76 -13.48
CA LYS A 75 12.66 -2.91 -14.58
C LYS A 75 11.55 -2.12 -15.29
N ARG A 76 10.34 -2.67 -15.33
CA ARG A 76 9.14 -2.05 -15.90
C ARG A 76 7.93 -2.50 -15.08
N PRO A 77 6.89 -1.66 -14.98
CA PRO A 77 5.62 -2.10 -14.42
C PRO A 77 5.15 -3.40 -15.09
N CYS A 78 4.49 -4.27 -14.32
CA CYS A 78 3.96 -5.54 -14.82
C CYS A 78 5.02 -6.57 -15.27
N SER A 79 6.28 -6.39 -14.86
CA SER A 79 7.35 -7.38 -15.05
C SER A 79 7.89 -7.80 -13.68
N PRO A 80 7.53 -8.99 -13.14
CA PRO A 80 6.76 -10.09 -13.73
C PRO A 80 5.25 -10.08 -13.36
N CYS A 81 4.36 -9.96 -14.34
CA CYS A 81 2.96 -10.37 -14.13
C CYS A 81 2.88 -11.90 -14.07
N ALA A 82 2.26 -12.42 -13.02
CA ALA A 82 1.98 -13.85 -12.90
C ALA A 82 0.96 -14.30 -13.97
N ASN A 83 1.02 -15.58 -14.34
CA ASN A 83 0.06 -16.19 -15.25
C ASN A 83 -1.39 -16.00 -14.75
N GLY A 84 -2.29 -15.55 -15.63
CA GLY A 84 -3.70 -15.30 -15.29
C GLY A 84 -3.98 -13.92 -14.69
N LYS A 85 -2.97 -13.05 -14.54
CA LYS A 85 -3.15 -11.63 -14.25
C LYS A 85 -2.93 -10.80 -15.52
N SER A 86 -3.71 -9.73 -15.68
CA SER A 86 -3.51 -8.74 -16.74
C SER A 86 -2.81 -7.50 -16.18
N CYS A 87 -2.06 -6.81 -17.04
CA CYS A 87 -1.52 -5.50 -16.72
C CYS A 87 -2.50 -4.43 -17.17
N MET A 88 -3.05 -3.64 -16.25
CA MET A 88 -3.78 -2.43 -16.61
C MET A 88 -2.78 -1.33 -16.96
N GLY A 89 -2.55 -1.11 -18.26
CA GLY A 89 -1.48 -0.24 -18.75
C GLY A 89 -1.56 1.23 -18.30
N TYR A 90 -2.78 1.75 -18.05
CA TYR A 90 -2.95 3.13 -17.56
C TYR A 90 -2.56 3.27 -16.10
N GLU A 91 -2.99 2.34 -15.25
CA GLU A 91 -2.76 2.36 -13.81
C GLU A 91 -1.45 1.67 -13.41
N ARG A 92 -0.82 0.95 -14.35
CA ARG A 92 0.42 0.17 -14.14
C ARG A 92 0.29 -0.89 -13.03
N LEU A 93 -0.93 -1.40 -12.83
CA LEU A 93 -1.28 -2.39 -11.81
C LEU A 93 -1.51 -3.78 -12.41
N GLN A 94 -1.22 -4.82 -11.63
CA GLN A 94 -1.60 -6.20 -11.94
C GLN A 94 -3.04 -6.44 -11.47
N VAL A 95 -3.93 -6.80 -12.38
CA VAL A 95 -5.33 -7.10 -12.06
C VAL A 95 -5.65 -8.57 -12.30
N LYS A 96 -6.44 -9.15 -11.40
CA LYS A 96 -7.01 -10.48 -11.60
C LYS A 96 -8.20 -10.33 -12.54
N LEU A 97 -8.19 -11.05 -13.66
CA LEU A 97 -9.35 -11.08 -14.55
C LEU A 97 -10.47 -11.85 -13.86
N SER A 98 -11.59 -11.18 -13.60
CA SER A 98 -12.83 -11.85 -13.20
C SER A 98 -13.32 -12.70 -14.38
N LYS A 99 -13.65 -13.98 -14.13
CA LYS A 99 -14.34 -14.83 -15.11
C LYS A 99 -15.76 -14.36 -15.32
#